data_AF-A0A3D0H0Q1-F1
#
_entry.id   AF-A0A3D0H0Q1-F1
#
_cell.length_a   1.000
_cell.length_b   1.000
_cell.length_c   1.000
_cell.angle_alpha   90.00
_cell.angle_beta   90.00
_cell.angle_gamma   90.00
#
_symmetry.space_group_name_H-M   'P 1'
#
loop_
_entity.id
_entity.type
_entity.pdbx_description
1 polymer ?
#
loop_
_entity_poly.entity_id
_entity_poly.type
_entity_poly.pdbx_seq_one_letter_code
_entity_poly.pdbx_strand_id
1 'polypeptide(L)'
;MNKRRIFLGNEAMAYGLLEAGCTVATSYPGTPASEILGTLAALKKKQPNLPVHVEWSINEKVAFEVALTNSFTGRRSAVMMKQVGLNVAADPLMSAAYTGVKGGMVVIVADDPGPHSSQTEQDSRGYAILAKLPVLDPSSPREARDWISEAFQLSERYEIPVILRPTTRICHARQDMEERPLAEPGHKALFEKDPARWAATPKFRLQLHQKLNDKIARIAAEPTLQPRLSAEISSTRKTKWKDVCVISSGVALAHAEEVLADLGLSEEVPLYQVPMPYPLPPDFRHEILRRHERILVLEESLPVIEWQLQDRNKVVGRTTGNVPEAGELLPEGVEDILREFLGLEPGIRPSAPVGGGRRPTMCAGCPHRISFFAIKKAFPKGIYPSDIGCYTLGLNLGVVDTVLCMGAAISQAAGFYHAYQAGRQDYPSIVATIGDSTFFHSGIPALVNAVVQNARFVLVILDNGTTAMTGNQPTPAGGQTLAGASAPRVLIPDLVRACGVRLVEEADPYQFEAFVALLKKAGRHARAKNGGIAVVIAKHPCLMDRGSRETVKRVRVLVNEKCKGCNFCVKQFECPALQSQGKEQPITIDPMLCVGCGLCVHVCPHKALEIGKDISH
;
A
#
# COMPACT_ATOMS: atom_id res chain seq x y z
N MET A 1 27.88 18.86 20.16
CA MET A 1 27.62 18.08 18.94
C MET A 1 26.17 17.62 18.99
N ASN A 2 25.39 17.93 17.96
CA ASN A 2 24.05 17.37 17.83
C ASN A 2 24.16 15.84 17.71
N LYS A 3 23.28 15.13 18.41
CA LYS A 3 23.25 13.67 18.36
C LYS A 3 22.83 13.22 16.96
N ARG A 4 23.61 12.33 16.33
CA ARG A 4 23.29 11.75 15.02
C ARG A 4 22.74 10.34 15.17
N ARG A 5 21.84 9.98 14.26
CA ARG A 5 21.20 8.66 14.19
C ARG A 5 20.96 8.30 12.72
N ILE A 6 21.04 7.00 12.43
CA ILE A 6 20.59 6.43 11.16
C ILE A 6 19.06 6.32 11.18
N PHE A 7 18.40 6.98 10.25
CA PHE A 7 16.95 6.92 10.05
C PHE A 7 16.62 6.09 8.81
N LEU A 8 15.59 5.25 8.92
CA LEU A 8 14.83 4.82 7.74
C LEU A 8 14.10 6.03 7.14
N GLY A 9 13.88 6.11 5.83
CA GLY A 9 13.14 7.22 5.21
C GLY A 9 11.76 7.45 5.82
N ASN A 10 11.01 6.38 6.11
CA ASN A 10 9.75 6.47 6.84
C ASN A 10 9.90 7.05 8.25
N GLU A 11 10.96 6.69 8.98
CA GLU A 11 11.25 7.30 10.28
C GLU A 11 11.62 8.78 10.13
N ALA A 12 12.41 9.13 9.12
CA ALA A 12 12.81 10.51 8.87
C ALA A 12 11.58 11.40 8.61
N MET A 13 10.62 10.92 7.81
CA MET A 13 9.35 11.63 7.59
C MET A 13 8.51 11.73 8.87
N ALA A 14 8.43 10.67 9.68
CA ALA A 14 7.72 10.73 10.96
C ALA A 14 8.30 11.80 11.90
N TYR A 15 9.64 11.90 11.97
CA TYR A 15 10.30 12.97 12.73
C TYR A 15 10.05 14.35 12.11
N GLY A 16 10.11 14.48 10.78
CA GLY A 16 9.79 15.73 10.08
C GLY A 16 8.38 16.25 10.39
N LEU A 17 7.38 15.37 10.53
CA LEU A 17 6.03 15.74 10.94
C LEU A 17 6.00 16.38 12.33
N LEU A 18 6.71 15.80 13.31
CA LEU A 18 6.77 16.31 14.68
C LEU A 18 7.62 17.59 14.78
N GLU A 19 8.71 17.66 14.03
CA GLU A 19 9.58 18.84 13.89
C GLU A 19 8.82 20.02 13.27
N ALA A 20 7.82 19.74 12.42
CA ALA A 20 6.94 20.74 11.85
C ALA A 20 5.66 21.00 12.69
N GLY A 21 5.53 20.43 13.89
CA GLY A 21 4.40 20.71 14.79
C GLY A 21 3.07 20.11 14.32
N CYS A 22 3.11 18.98 13.61
CA CYS A 22 1.92 18.21 13.22
C CYS A 22 1.17 17.71 14.45
N THR A 23 -0.14 17.92 14.48
CA THR A 23 -1.00 17.60 15.65
C THR A 23 -1.95 16.43 15.41
N VAL A 24 -2.16 16.04 14.15
CA VAL A 24 -2.96 14.87 13.77
C VAL A 24 -2.26 14.15 12.63
N ALA A 25 -1.96 12.87 12.83
CA ALA A 25 -1.44 11.98 11.80
C ALA A 25 -2.34 10.74 11.69
N THR A 26 -2.86 10.48 10.49
CA THR A 26 -3.81 9.38 10.23
C THR A 26 -3.36 8.49 9.08
N SER A 27 -3.89 7.27 9.05
CA SER A 27 -3.46 6.23 8.13
C SER A 27 -4.44 5.08 7.97
N TYR A 28 -4.32 4.33 6.87
CA TYR A 28 -4.66 2.91 6.82
C TYR A 28 -3.39 2.06 6.55
N PRO A 29 -3.24 0.85 7.14
CA PRO A 29 -2.04 0.03 6.97
C PRO A 29 -1.73 -0.32 5.50
N GLY A 30 -0.58 0.13 5.01
CA GLY A 30 -0.07 -0.21 3.68
C GLY A 30 1.40 0.12 3.48
N THR A 31 2.21 -0.89 3.15
CA THR A 31 3.61 -0.72 2.72
C THR A 31 3.66 -0.07 1.34
N PRO A 32 4.57 0.87 1.07
CA PRO A 32 5.74 1.25 1.88
C PRO A 32 5.52 2.40 2.87
N ALA A 33 4.30 2.89 3.10
CA ALA A 33 4.04 4.05 3.97
C ALA A 33 3.78 3.72 5.46
N SER A 34 3.50 2.45 5.78
CA SER A 34 3.02 1.99 7.10
C SER A 34 3.91 2.40 8.27
N GLU A 35 5.22 2.42 8.06
CA GLU A 35 6.23 2.64 9.10
C GLU A 35 6.27 4.10 9.57
N ILE A 36 5.75 5.04 8.78
CA ILE A 36 5.65 6.46 9.19
C ILE A 36 4.75 6.56 10.43
N LEU A 37 3.51 6.09 10.33
CA LEU A 37 2.56 6.13 11.45
C LEU A 37 2.99 5.19 12.58
N GLY A 38 3.57 4.03 12.25
CA GLY A 38 4.16 3.12 13.23
C GLY A 38 5.25 3.78 14.08
N THR A 39 6.08 4.62 13.47
CA THR A 39 7.13 5.39 14.16
C THR A 39 6.51 6.45 15.08
N LEU A 40 5.54 7.23 14.59
CA LEU A 40 4.80 8.21 15.39
C LEU A 40 4.12 7.58 16.60
N ALA A 41 3.51 6.41 16.42
CA ALA A 41 2.89 5.65 17.49
C ALA A 41 3.90 5.17 18.54
N ALA A 42 5.04 4.64 18.11
CA ALA A 42 6.10 4.23 19.01
C ALA A 42 6.65 5.41 19.82
N LEU A 43 6.78 6.60 19.20
CA LEU A 43 7.17 7.83 19.88
C LEU A 43 6.11 8.30 20.88
N LYS A 44 4.83 8.35 20.50
CA LYS A 44 3.70 8.71 21.37
C LYS A 44 3.57 7.77 22.57
N LYS A 45 3.83 6.46 22.39
CA LYS A 45 3.86 5.48 23.49
C LYS A 45 5.02 5.74 24.46
N LYS A 46 6.18 6.15 23.96
CA LYS A 46 7.35 6.52 24.79
C LYS A 46 7.19 7.89 25.46
N GLN A 47 6.47 8.81 24.82
CA GLN A 47 6.23 10.18 25.29
C GLN A 47 4.71 10.48 25.24
N PRO A 48 3.93 10.05 26.26
CA PRO A 48 2.48 10.18 26.27
C PRO A 48 1.97 11.62 26.08
N ASN A 49 2.73 12.62 26.51
CA ASN A 49 2.40 14.04 26.40
C ASN A 49 2.74 14.66 25.03
N LEU A 50 3.33 13.90 24.10
CA LEU A 50 3.63 14.39 22.76
C LEU A 50 2.33 14.89 22.10
N PRO A 51 2.22 16.15 21.67
CA PRO A 51 0.94 16.77 21.35
C PRO A 51 0.46 16.46 19.91
N VAL A 52 0.42 15.17 19.60
CA VAL A 52 -0.04 14.59 18.34
C VAL A 52 -1.05 13.47 18.60
N HIS A 53 -2.15 13.49 17.86
CA HIS A 53 -3.08 12.37 17.73
C HIS A 53 -2.60 11.47 16.59
N VAL A 54 -2.55 10.16 16.84
CA VAL A 54 -2.05 9.17 15.89
C VAL A 54 -3.09 8.05 15.78
N GLU A 55 -3.57 7.78 14.58
CA GLU A 55 -4.68 6.85 14.38
C GLU A 55 -4.55 6.00 13.10
N TRP A 56 -4.67 4.67 13.26
CA TRP A 56 -5.06 3.79 12.16
C TRP A 56 -6.58 3.88 12.01
N SER A 57 -7.03 4.57 10.97
CA SER A 57 -8.44 4.61 10.60
C SER A 57 -8.83 3.34 9.85
N ILE A 58 -10.13 3.14 9.61
CA ILE A 58 -10.63 1.92 8.97
C ILE A 58 -10.30 1.81 7.48
N ASN A 59 -10.04 2.94 6.80
CA ASN A 59 -9.61 3.05 5.41
C ASN A 59 -9.02 4.45 5.16
N GLU A 60 -8.40 4.65 3.99
CA GLU A 60 -7.73 5.90 3.62
C GLU A 60 -8.71 7.07 3.46
N LYS A 61 -9.96 6.81 3.04
CA LYS A 61 -11.00 7.85 2.95
C LYS A 61 -11.25 8.48 4.32
N VAL A 62 -11.51 7.65 5.33
CA VAL A 62 -11.75 8.12 6.71
C VAL A 62 -10.49 8.77 7.28
N ALA A 63 -9.31 8.18 7.06
CA ALA A 63 -8.04 8.77 7.49
C ALA A 63 -7.85 10.19 6.91
N PHE A 64 -8.14 10.36 5.62
CA PHE A 64 -8.03 11.65 4.93
C PHE A 64 -9.02 12.67 5.51
N GLU A 65 -10.28 12.29 5.72
CA GLU A 65 -11.32 13.17 6.25
C GLU A 65 -11.01 13.66 7.68
N VAL A 66 -10.45 12.79 8.53
CA VAL A 66 -10.01 13.17 9.89
C VAL A 66 -8.86 14.18 9.83
N ALA A 67 -7.82 13.94 9.02
CA ALA A 67 -6.72 14.88 8.87
C ALA A 67 -7.20 16.21 8.25
N LEU A 68 -8.04 16.16 7.22
CA LEU A 68 -8.58 17.33 6.55
C LEU A 68 -9.35 18.23 7.52
N THR A 69 -10.25 17.66 8.31
CA THR A 69 -11.06 18.45 9.25
C THR A 69 -10.25 19.05 10.39
N ASN A 70 -9.16 18.40 10.82
CA ASN A 70 -8.21 19.03 11.74
C ASN A 70 -7.59 20.30 11.14
N SER A 71 -7.24 20.26 9.84
CA SER A 71 -6.68 21.41 9.13
C SER A 71 -7.64 22.61 9.08
N PHE A 72 -8.95 22.39 9.10
CA PHE A 72 -9.94 23.49 9.13
C PHE A 72 -9.88 24.31 10.42
N THR A 73 -9.25 23.78 11.47
CA THR A 73 -9.11 24.44 12.77
C THR A 73 -7.85 25.30 12.90
N GLY A 74 -7.08 25.46 11.82
CA GLY A 74 -5.78 26.15 11.85
C GLY A 74 -4.62 25.29 12.34
N ARG A 75 -4.85 23.99 12.59
CA ARG A 75 -3.85 23.03 13.06
C ARG A 75 -3.20 22.29 11.90
N ARG A 76 -1.92 21.91 12.06
CA ARG A 76 -1.22 21.08 11.07
C ARG A 76 -1.62 19.61 11.20
N SER A 77 -1.89 18.97 10.08
CA SER A 77 -2.24 17.56 9.99
C SER A 77 -1.58 16.85 8.83
N ALA A 78 -1.46 15.53 8.95
CA ALA A 78 -0.97 14.70 7.87
C ALA A 78 -1.80 13.44 7.74
N VAL A 79 -1.96 13.00 6.51
CA VAL A 79 -2.42 11.65 6.19
C VAL A 79 -1.35 11.01 5.33
N MET A 80 -1.03 9.75 5.61
CA MET A 80 -0.18 8.98 4.73
C MET A 80 -0.95 7.79 4.15
N MET A 81 -0.49 7.31 3.00
CA MET A 81 -0.98 6.09 2.34
C MET A 81 0.01 5.69 1.25
N LYS A 82 -0.19 4.52 0.64
CA LYS A 82 0.43 4.22 -0.64
C LYS A 82 -0.42 4.71 -1.80
N GLN A 83 0.13 4.73 -3.02
CA GLN A 83 -0.55 5.18 -4.24
C GLN A 83 -1.94 4.56 -4.45
N VAL A 84 -2.11 3.26 -4.19
CA VAL A 84 -3.45 2.64 -4.33
C VAL A 84 -4.44 3.06 -3.24
N GLY A 85 -3.95 3.46 -2.06
CA GLY A 85 -4.78 4.02 -1.00
C GLY A 85 -5.31 5.41 -1.35
N LEU A 86 -4.57 6.16 -2.18
CA LEU A 86 -5.06 7.43 -2.73
C LEU A 86 -6.28 7.23 -3.63
N ASN A 87 -6.43 6.06 -4.29
CA ASN A 87 -7.67 5.74 -5.01
C ASN A 87 -8.87 5.68 -4.06
N VAL A 88 -8.69 5.12 -2.86
CA VAL A 88 -9.75 5.04 -1.83
C VAL A 88 -10.08 6.43 -1.30
N ALA A 89 -9.06 7.29 -1.14
CA ALA A 89 -9.21 8.67 -0.70
C ALA A 89 -9.49 9.69 -1.84
N ALA A 90 -9.71 9.23 -3.07
CA ALA A 90 -9.81 10.14 -4.23
C ALA A 90 -11.00 11.11 -4.11
N ASP A 91 -12.16 10.63 -3.66
CA ASP A 91 -13.36 11.45 -3.46
C ASP A 91 -13.13 12.66 -2.53
N PRO A 92 -12.67 12.48 -1.27
CA PRO A 92 -12.37 13.62 -0.41
C PRO A 92 -11.18 14.45 -0.91
N LEU A 93 -10.17 13.85 -1.57
CA LEU A 93 -9.05 14.58 -2.16
C LEU A 93 -9.52 15.62 -3.19
N MET A 94 -10.39 15.22 -4.13
CA MET A 94 -10.94 16.11 -5.15
C MET A 94 -11.72 17.27 -4.53
N SER A 95 -12.51 16.98 -3.50
CA SER A 95 -13.24 18.01 -2.78
C SER A 95 -12.34 18.96 -1.99
N ALA A 96 -11.27 18.44 -1.38
CA ALA A 96 -10.32 19.18 -0.56
C ALA A 96 -9.49 20.18 -1.35
N ALA A 97 -9.21 19.92 -2.63
CA ALA A 97 -8.55 20.90 -3.49
C ALA A 97 -9.37 22.21 -3.63
N TYR A 98 -10.71 22.10 -3.59
CA TYR A 98 -11.61 23.25 -3.72
C TYR A 98 -11.84 23.95 -2.38
N THR A 99 -12.15 23.18 -1.34
CA THR A 99 -12.40 23.75 -0.01
C THR A 99 -11.11 24.27 0.63
N GLY A 100 -9.96 23.71 0.25
CA GLY A 100 -8.67 24.05 0.80
C GLY A 100 -8.56 23.72 2.28
N VAL A 101 -7.58 24.34 2.94
CA VAL A 101 -7.27 24.16 4.36
C VAL A 101 -7.06 25.50 5.08
N LYS A 102 -6.92 25.49 6.42
CA LYS A 102 -6.52 26.67 7.21
C LYS A 102 -5.16 26.49 7.86
N GLY A 103 -4.97 25.39 8.60
CA GLY A 103 -3.65 24.89 8.96
C GLY A 103 -3.10 24.00 7.86
N GLY A 104 -1.79 23.82 7.81
CA GLY A 104 -1.18 23.06 6.73
C GLY A 104 -1.58 21.58 6.76
N MET A 105 -1.84 21.00 5.59
CA MET A 105 -2.13 19.58 5.43
C MET A 105 -1.15 18.96 4.43
N VAL A 106 -0.41 17.95 4.88
CA VAL A 106 0.48 17.16 4.03
C VAL A 106 -0.15 15.79 3.76
N VAL A 107 -0.25 15.44 2.48
CA VAL A 107 -0.72 14.14 2.00
C VAL A 107 0.52 13.37 1.54
N ILE A 108 1.02 12.47 2.37
CA ILE A 108 2.20 11.67 2.02
C ILE A 108 1.72 10.44 1.25
N VAL A 109 2.08 10.34 -0.02
CA VAL A 109 1.65 9.23 -0.88
C VAL A 109 2.88 8.49 -1.38
N ALA A 110 3.11 7.30 -0.82
CA ALA A 110 4.26 6.50 -1.18
C ALA A 110 3.97 5.66 -2.42
N ASP A 111 4.69 5.95 -3.52
CA ASP A 111 4.55 5.23 -4.79
C ASP A 111 5.46 4.00 -4.82
N ASP A 112 5.04 2.96 -5.55
CA ASP A 112 5.74 1.68 -5.67
C ASP A 112 5.98 1.32 -7.16
N PRO A 113 6.90 2.02 -7.85
CA PRO A 113 7.33 1.66 -9.22
C PRO A 113 7.88 0.23 -9.28
N GLY A 114 7.68 -0.46 -10.40
CA GLY A 114 8.07 -1.87 -10.55
C GLY A 114 7.37 -2.81 -9.55
N PRO A 115 6.05 -2.64 -9.34
CA PRO A 115 5.31 -2.87 -8.10
C PRO A 115 5.80 -4.05 -7.26
N HIS A 116 6.49 -3.76 -6.15
CA HIS A 116 7.05 -4.75 -5.24
C HIS A 116 6.01 -5.32 -4.27
N SER A 117 5.04 -4.50 -3.89
CA SER A 117 4.02 -4.79 -2.87
C SER A 117 2.60 -4.35 -3.28
N SER A 118 2.46 -3.91 -4.53
CA SER A 118 1.23 -3.34 -5.09
C SER A 118 0.69 -4.17 -6.24
N GLN A 119 -0.61 -4.08 -6.49
CA GLN A 119 -1.31 -4.80 -7.55
C GLN A 119 -1.12 -4.14 -8.92
N THR A 120 -0.81 -2.85 -8.90
CA THR A 120 -0.69 -1.99 -10.07
C THR A 120 0.43 -0.98 -9.84
N GLU A 121 1.15 -0.67 -10.90
CA GLU A 121 2.03 0.49 -10.97
C GLU A 121 1.16 1.75 -11.18
N GLN A 122 1.28 2.75 -10.31
CA GLN A 122 0.52 4.00 -10.41
C GLN A 122 1.42 5.16 -9.99
N ASP A 123 1.13 6.35 -10.52
CA ASP A 123 1.84 7.57 -10.20
C ASP A 123 0.90 8.59 -9.56
N SER A 124 1.16 8.93 -8.30
CA SER A 124 0.32 9.84 -7.53
C SER A 124 0.32 11.27 -8.08
N ARG A 125 1.30 11.65 -8.91
CA ARG A 125 1.32 12.93 -9.62
C ARG A 125 0.16 13.03 -10.62
N GLY A 126 -0.36 11.91 -11.13
CA GLY A 126 -1.55 11.88 -11.97
C GLY A 126 -2.80 12.40 -11.23
N TYR A 127 -3.00 11.96 -9.98
CA TYR A 127 -4.05 12.53 -9.12
C TYR A 127 -3.81 14.00 -8.81
N ALA A 128 -2.56 14.40 -8.61
CA ALA A 128 -2.21 15.79 -8.35
C ALA A 128 -2.57 16.71 -9.52
N ILE A 129 -2.32 16.29 -10.77
CA ILE A 129 -2.76 17.03 -11.97
C ILE A 129 -4.28 17.12 -12.01
N LEU A 130 -4.98 16.00 -11.79
CA LEU A 130 -6.45 15.94 -11.86
C LEU A 130 -7.10 16.80 -10.78
N ALA A 131 -6.60 16.74 -9.54
CA ALA A 131 -7.09 17.51 -8.40
C ALA A 131 -6.58 18.97 -8.39
N LYS A 132 -5.52 19.26 -9.15
CA LYS A 132 -4.76 20.53 -9.12
C LYS A 132 -4.12 20.79 -7.76
N LEU A 133 -3.30 19.85 -7.27
CA LEU A 133 -2.56 19.95 -6.01
C LEU A 133 -1.05 19.98 -6.27
N PRO A 134 -0.26 20.79 -5.57
CA PRO A 134 1.20 20.74 -5.68
C PRO A 134 1.77 19.42 -5.15
N VAL A 135 2.85 18.96 -5.77
CA VAL A 135 3.57 17.72 -5.38
C VAL A 135 5.02 18.04 -5.13
N LEU A 136 5.54 17.66 -3.95
CA LEU A 136 6.97 17.62 -3.69
C LEU A 136 7.48 16.17 -3.86
N ASP A 137 8.55 15.98 -4.61
CA ASP A 137 9.05 14.66 -5.03
C ASP A 137 10.53 14.46 -4.61
N PRO A 138 10.78 14.08 -3.34
CA PRO A 138 12.11 14.08 -2.74
C PRO A 138 13.03 12.99 -3.30
N SER A 139 14.32 13.30 -3.47
CA SER A 139 15.33 12.37 -3.98
C SER A 139 16.09 11.61 -2.88
N SER A 140 15.89 11.96 -1.61
CA SER A 140 16.54 11.29 -0.48
C SER A 140 15.69 11.26 0.79
N PRO A 141 15.96 10.34 1.74
CA PRO A 141 15.35 10.34 3.07
C PRO A 141 15.47 11.68 3.82
N ARG A 142 16.61 12.36 3.70
CA ARG A 142 16.84 13.68 4.30
C ARG A 142 15.92 14.73 3.69
N GLU A 143 15.87 14.80 2.37
CA GLU A 143 15.02 15.75 1.66
C GLU A 143 13.53 15.49 1.95
N ALA A 144 13.11 14.23 2.01
CA ALA A 144 11.75 13.86 2.41
C ALA A 144 11.38 14.35 3.83
N ARG A 145 12.33 14.34 4.78
CA ARG A 145 12.14 14.92 6.12
C ARG A 145 12.08 16.45 6.08
N ASP A 146 13.00 17.08 5.35
CA ASP A 146 13.12 18.54 5.29
C ASP A 146 11.91 19.19 4.61
N TRP A 147 11.46 18.59 3.52
CA TRP A 147 10.34 19.10 2.72
C TRP A 147 8.97 18.94 3.38
N ILE A 148 8.85 18.22 4.49
CA ILE A 148 7.61 18.25 5.28
C ILE A 148 7.34 19.65 5.81
N SER A 149 8.37 20.34 6.32
CA SER A 149 8.22 21.71 6.79
C SER A 149 7.82 22.65 5.64
N GLU A 150 8.48 22.52 4.49
CA GLU A 150 8.15 23.30 3.29
C GLU A 150 6.73 23.01 2.79
N ALA A 151 6.31 21.74 2.78
CA ALA A 151 4.95 21.35 2.41
C ALA A 151 3.90 21.96 3.34
N PHE A 152 4.12 21.97 4.66
CA PHE A 152 3.22 22.64 5.59
C PHE A 152 3.15 24.15 5.35
N GLN A 153 4.28 24.82 5.16
CA GLN A 153 4.33 26.25 4.89
C GLN A 153 3.65 26.63 3.58
N LEU A 154 3.89 25.85 2.52
CA LEU A 154 3.22 25.99 1.24
C LEU A 154 1.70 25.80 1.38
N SER A 155 1.30 24.77 2.13
CA SER A 155 -0.10 24.43 2.38
C SER A 155 -0.85 25.56 3.10
N GLU A 156 -0.22 26.15 4.13
CA GLU A 156 -0.77 27.27 4.90
C GLU A 156 -0.86 28.54 4.06
N ARG A 157 0.20 28.86 3.32
CA ARG A 157 0.28 30.08 2.51
C ARG A 157 -0.80 30.14 1.43
N TYR A 158 -1.03 29.02 0.76
CA TYR A 158 -1.99 28.94 -0.34
C TYR A 158 -3.33 28.31 0.05
N GLU A 159 -3.50 27.95 1.33
CA GLU A 159 -4.69 27.29 1.87
C GLU A 159 -5.09 26.06 1.02
N ILE A 160 -4.15 25.17 0.74
CA ILE A 160 -4.33 24.00 -0.14
C ILE A 160 -3.58 22.78 0.42
N PRO A 161 -4.11 21.55 0.33
CA PRO A 161 -3.32 20.35 0.64
C PRO A 161 -2.08 20.26 -0.26
N VAL A 162 -0.98 19.73 0.27
CA VAL A 162 0.26 19.50 -0.49
C VAL A 162 0.60 18.02 -0.46
N ILE A 163 0.88 17.45 -1.63
CA ILE A 163 1.30 16.05 -1.74
C ILE A 163 2.82 15.98 -1.55
N LEU A 164 3.28 15.09 -0.68
CA LEU A 164 4.68 14.66 -0.62
C LEU A 164 4.73 13.24 -1.18
N ARG A 165 5.51 13.01 -2.23
CA ARG A 165 5.56 11.73 -2.95
C ARG A 165 6.93 11.06 -2.82
N PRO A 166 7.20 10.29 -1.77
CA PRO A 166 8.34 9.38 -1.78
C PRO A 166 8.04 8.14 -2.64
N THR A 167 9.08 7.50 -3.20
CA THR A 167 8.96 6.13 -3.76
C THR A 167 9.40 5.07 -2.73
N THR A 168 9.16 3.78 -3.01
CA THR A 168 9.61 2.65 -2.18
C THR A 168 11.08 2.77 -1.76
N ARG A 169 11.97 3.23 -2.67
CA ARG A 169 13.39 3.42 -2.38
C ARG A 169 13.64 4.50 -1.35
N ILE A 170 12.96 5.64 -1.44
CA ILE A 170 13.07 6.70 -0.45
C ILE A 170 12.52 6.23 0.90
N CYS A 171 11.37 5.54 0.91
CA CYS A 171 10.74 5.06 2.14
C CYS A 171 11.62 4.09 2.92
N HIS A 172 12.31 3.17 2.22
CA HIS A 172 13.08 2.07 2.82
C HIS A 172 14.60 2.27 2.82
N ALA A 173 15.12 3.34 2.22
CA ALA A 173 16.52 3.72 2.34
C ALA A 173 16.85 4.17 3.77
N ARG A 174 18.12 4.04 4.14
CA ARG A 174 18.65 4.51 5.42
C ARG A 174 19.67 5.61 5.19
N GLN A 175 19.60 6.66 5.99
CA GLN A 175 20.55 7.77 5.92
C GLN A 175 20.84 8.30 7.33
N ASP A 176 22.10 8.64 7.58
CA ASP A 176 22.53 9.23 8.84
C ASP A 176 22.22 10.72 8.90
N MET A 177 21.53 11.17 9.95
CA MET A 177 21.05 12.55 10.11
C MET A 177 21.12 13.01 11.56
N GLU A 178 21.10 14.32 11.76
CA GLU A 178 20.99 14.92 13.09
C GLU A 178 19.57 14.76 13.67
N GLU A 179 19.50 14.49 14.98
CA GLU A 179 18.27 14.67 15.75
C GLU A 179 17.99 16.17 15.91
N ARG A 180 16.76 16.59 15.59
CA ARG A 180 16.29 17.98 15.75
C ARG A 180 15.28 18.05 16.90
N PRO A 181 15.14 19.21 17.56
CA PRO A 181 14.08 19.39 18.54
C PRO A 181 12.70 19.26 17.88
N LEU A 182 11.77 18.65 18.58
CA LEU A 182 10.37 18.58 18.15
C LEU A 182 9.72 19.96 18.37
N ALA A 183 8.81 20.35 17.48
CA ALA A 183 8.11 21.62 17.63
C ALA A 183 6.90 21.48 18.56
N GLU A 184 6.66 22.53 19.34
CA GLU A 184 5.38 22.68 20.02
C GLU A 184 4.27 22.95 18.98
N PRO A 185 3.03 22.50 19.24
CA PRO A 185 1.91 22.83 18.39
C PRO A 185 1.75 24.34 18.30
N GLY A 186 1.55 24.86 17.08
CA GLY A 186 1.35 26.29 16.85
C GLY A 186 0.01 26.81 17.41
N HIS A 187 -0.85 27.31 16.51
CA HIS A 187 -2.08 27.99 16.90
C HIS A 187 -3.05 27.12 17.71
N LYS A 188 -3.89 27.75 18.55
CA LYS A 188 -5.03 27.09 19.19
C LYS A 188 -6.02 26.62 18.11
N ALA A 189 -6.70 25.50 18.36
CA ALA A 189 -7.69 25.00 17.42
C ALA A 189 -8.90 25.95 17.41
N LEU A 190 -9.25 26.47 16.25
CA LEU A 190 -10.39 27.37 16.05
C LEU A 190 -11.06 27.07 14.70
N PHE A 191 -12.31 26.62 14.72
CA PHE A 191 -13.10 26.46 13.50
C PHE A 191 -13.93 27.71 13.22
N GLU A 192 -13.59 28.42 12.15
CA GLU A 192 -14.36 29.56 11.65
C GLU A 192 -15.39 29.09 10.61
N LYS A 193 -16.67 29.36 10.88
CA LYS A 193 -17.76 28.96 9.98
C LYS A 193 -17.73 29.79 8.69
N ASP A 194 -17.57 29.11 7.56
CA ASP A 194 -17.77 29.66 6.22
C ASP A 194 -18.54 28.64 5.36
N PRO A 195 -19.87 28.64 5.38
CA PRO A 195 -20.67 27.69 4.61
C PRO A 195 -20.46 27.79 3.09
N ALA A 196 -20.10 28.97 2.57
CA ALA A 196 -19.81 29.16 1.15
C ALA A 196 -18.51 28.44 0.73
N ARG A 197 -17.62 28.12 1.70
CA ARG A 197 -16.40 27.35 1.51
C ARG A 197 -16.55 25.89 1.94
N TRP A 198 -16.96 25.65 3.19
CA TRP A 198 -16.97 24.31 3.80
C TRP A 198 -18.16 23.45 3.38
N ALA A 199 -19.29 24.07 3.07
CA ALA A 199 -20.52 23.40 2.61
C ALA A 199 -20.93 23.92 1.22
N ALA A 200 -19.93 24.23 0.39
CA ALA A 200 -20.13 24.91 -0.88
C ALA A 200 -21.09 24.15 -1.81
N THR A 201 -22.23 24.77 -2.11
CA THR A 201 -23.18 24.32 -3.14
C THR A 201 -22.62 24.62 -4.55
N PRO A 202 -23.23 24.09 -5.64
CA PRO A 202 -22.64 24.17 -6.99
C PRO A 202 -22.20 25.57 -7.44
N LYS A 203 -22.94 26.63 -7.11
CA LYS A 203 -22.56 28.03 -7.42
C LYS A 203 -21.23 28.42 -6.75
N PHE A 204 -21.07 28.11 -5.47
CA PHE A 204 -19.83 28.42 -4.74
C PHE A 204 -18.69 27.49 -5.16
N ARG A 205 -18.96 26.24 -5.53
CA ARG A 205 -17.96 25.31 -6.07
C ARG A 205 -17.31 25.85 -7.36
N LEU A 206 -18.09 26.46 -8.25
CA LEU A 206 -17.54 27.13 -9.43
C LEU A 206 -16.57 28.26 -9.05
N GLN A 207 -16.93 29.09 -8.07
CA GLN A 207 -16.07 30.17 -7.59
C GLN A 207 -14.79 29.64 -6.92
N LEU A 208 -14.89 28.57 -6.13
CA LEU A 208 -13.73 27.91 -5.53
C LEU A 208 -12.80 27.33 -6.61
N HIS A 209 -13.35 26.79 -7.71
CA HIS A 209 -12.53 26.30 -8.81
C HIS A 209 -11.75 27.42 -9.51
N GLN A 210 -12.37 28.58 -9.73
CA GLN A 210 -11.68 29.75 -10.28
C GLN A 210 -10.50 30.14 -9.37
N LYS A 211 -10.76 30.25 -8.06
CA LYS A 211 -9.71 30.51 -7.06
C LYS A 211 -8.62 29.43 -7.03
N LEU A 212 -8.96 28.17 -7.23
CA LEU A 212 -8.01 27.06 -7.31
C LEU A 212 -7.05 27.24 -8.50
N ASN A 213 -7.57 27.63 -9.67
CA ASN A 213 -6.74 27.91 -10.84
C ASN A 213 -5.76 29.08 -10.57
N ASP A 214 -6.23 30.15 -9.92
CA ASP A 214 -5.39 31.28 -9.54
C ASP A 214 -4.33 30.90 -8.49
N LYS A 215 -4.67 30.01 -7.55
CA LYS A 215 -3.71 29.48 -6.57
C LYS A 215 -2.60 28.70 -7.27
N ILE A 216 -2.94 27.83 -8.20
CA ILE A 216 -1.97 26.95 -8.86
C ILE A 216 -0.99 27.74 -9.73
N ALA A 217 -1.45 28.79 -10.41
CA ALA A 217 -0.56 29.70 -11.12
C ALA A 217 0.47 30.37 -10.18
N ARG A 218 0.03 30.79 -8.98
CA ARG A 218 0.93 31.39 -7.97
C ARG A 218 1.87 30.38 -7.34
N ILE A 219 1.39 29.18 -7.04
CA ILE A 219 2.22 28.10 -6.48
C ILE A 219 3.34 27.73 -7.46
N ALA A 220 3.07 27.67 -8.76
CA ALA A 220 4.09 27.41 -9.77
C ALA A 220 5.25 28.43 -9.75
N ALA A 221 5.03 29.62 -9.21
CA ALA A 221 6.04 30.67 -9.06
C ALA A 221 6.70 30.70 -7.66
N GLU A 222 6.48 29.69 -6.81
CA GLU A 222 7.02 29.66 -5.45
C GLU A 222 8.57 29.65 -5.47
N PRO A 223 9.24 30.67 -4.92
CA PRO A 223 10.69 30.83 -5.08
C PRO A 223 11.53 29.71 -4.46
N THR A 224 11.08 29.11 -3.36
CA THR A 224 11.84 28.08 -2.64
C THR A 224 11.82 26.71 -3.33
N LEU A 225 10.96 26.53 -4.33
CA LEU A 225 10.70 25.25 -5.00
C LEU A 225 10.94 25.32 -6.52
N GLN A 226 11.69 26.33 -6.98
CA GLN A 226 12.06 26.44 -8.39
C GLN A 226 13.06 25.34 -8.78
N PRO A 227 12.96 24.80 -10.01
CA PRO A 227 13.97 23.91 -10.56
C PRO A 227 15.37 24.53 -10.52
N ARG A 228 16.36 23.72 -10.19
CA ARG A 228 17.74 24.17 -10.00
C ARG A 228 18.72 23.13 -10.54
N LEU A 229 19.93 23.56 -10.87
CA LEU A 229 21.01 22.62 -11.19
C LEU A 229 21.37 21.80 -9.94
N SER A 230 21.54 20.49 -10.10
CA SER A 230 21.99 19.62 -9.02
C SER A 230 23.47 19.80 -8.69
N ALA A 231 24.27 20.18 -9.68
CA ALA A 231 25.70 20.47 -9.56
C ALA A 231 26.09 21.73 -10.34
N GLU A 232 27.17 22.39 -9.93
CA GLU A 232 27.71 23.53 -10.65
C GLU A 232 28.33 23.09 -11.99
N ILE A 233 28.03 23.80 -13.07
CA ILE A 233 28.59 23.52 -14.40
C ILE A 233 29.88 24.31 -14.59
N SER A 234 30.94 23.61 -15.00
CA SER A 234 32.26 24.19 -15.18
C SER A 234 32.24 25.26 -16.26
N SER A 235 32.68 26.47 -15.93
CA SER A 235 32.86 27.57 -16.89
C SER A 235 34.18 27.48 -17.66
N THR A 236 35.11 26.63 -17.22
CA THR A 236 36.48 26.51 -17.77
C THR A 236 36.64 25.31 -18.70
N ARG A 237 35.83 24.25 -18.54
CA ARG A 237 35.82 23.10 -19.45
C ARG A 237 34.97 23.38 -20.69
N LYS A 238 35.55 23.23 -21.87
CA LYS A 238 34.78 23.18 -23.13
C LYS A 238 34.04 21.85 -23.19
N THR A 239 32.76 21.84 -22.83
CA THR A 239 31.88 20.67 -22.98
C THR A 239 31.27 20.62 -24.38
N LYS A 240 31.19 19.42 -24.97
CA LYS A 240 30.40 19.17 -26.19
C LYS A 240 28.90 19.10 -25.92
N TRP A 241 28.47 19.08 -24.65
CA TRP A 241 27.08 18.95 -24.20
C TRP A 241 26.39 20.29 -23.89
N LYS A 242 26.90 21.39 -24.45
CA LYS A 242 26.42 22.76 -24.17
C LYS A 242 24.95 23.02 -24.52
N ASP A 243 24.39 22.29 -25.47
CA ASP A 243 23.01 22.42 -25.96
C ASP A 243 22.11 21.27 -25.46
N VAL A 244 22.60 20.50 -24.49
CA VAL A 244 21.93 19.31 -23.93
C VAL A 244 21.63 19.52 -22.45
N CYS A 245 20.49 19.03 -21.96
CA CYS A 245 20.24 18.90 -20.53
C CYS A 245 19.45 17.65 -20.16
N VAL A 246 19.50 17.34 -18.87
CA VAL A 246 18.70 16.29 -18.22
C VAL A 246 17.84 16.97 -17.15
N ILE A 247 16.58 16.56 -17.04
CA ILE A 247 15.62 17.05 -16.05
C ILE A 247 15.07 15.86 -15.28
N SER A 248 15.07 15.93 -13.95
CA SER A 248 14.58 14.82 -13.12
C SER A 248 14.05 15.27 -11.76
N SER A 249 13.33 14.38 -11.09
CA SER A 249 12.82 14.52 -9.73
C SER A 249 12.85 13.18 -9.00
N GLY A 250 12.62 13.18 -7.68
CA GLY A 250 12.51 11.95 -6.90
C GLY A 250 13.76 11.07 -6.96
N VAL A 251 13.57 9.76 -6.86
CA VAL A 251 14.69 8.80 -6.88
C VAL A 251 15.42 8.74 -8.23
N ALA A 252 14.73 9.01 -9.34
CA ALA A 252 15.35 9.06 -10.67
C ALA A 252 16.44 10.15 -10.75
N LEU A 253 16.24 11.27 -10.05
CA LEU A 253 17.25 12.31 -9.91
C LEU A 253 18.48 11.80 -9.15
N ALA A 254 18.28 11.13 -8.01
CA ALA A 254 19.39 10.59 -7.22
C ALA A 254 20.25 9.61 -8.02
N HIS A 255 19.61 8.75 -8.83
CA HIS A 255 20.31 7.84 -9.72
C HIS A 255 21.04 8.58 -10.85
N ALA A 256 20.43 9.60 -11.45
CA ALA A 256 21.09 10.39 -12.49
C ALA A 256 22.30 11.16 -11.94
N GLU A 257 22.23 11.70 -10.72
CA GLU A 257 23.34 12.36 -10.05
C GLU A 257 24.52 11.40 -9.83
N GLU A 258 24.25 10.21 -9.29
CA GLU A 258 25.27 9.17 -9.03
C GLU A 258 25.92 8.71 -10.33
N VAL A 259 25.12 8.40 -11.35
CA VAL A 259 25.64 7.96 -12.66
C VAL A 259 26.47 9.05 -13.35
N LEU A 260 26.02 10.31 -13.37
CA LEU A 260 26.81 11.39 -13.96
C LEU A 260 28.12 11.61 -13.21
N ALA A 261 28.15 11.39 -11.89
CA ALA A 261 29.38 11.45 -11.11
C ALA A 261 30.35 10.32 -11.48
N ASP A 262 29.86 9.09 -11.59
CA ASP A 262 30.66 7.92 -11.99
C ASP A 262 31.23 8.05 -13.41
N LEU A 263 30.48 8.70 -14.31
CA LEU A 263 30.94 9.03 -15.67
C LEU A 263 31.91 10.22 -15.72
N GLY A 264 32.10 10.95 -14.62
CA GLY A 264 32.90 12.17 -14.57
C GLY A 264 32.26 13.37 -15.29
N LEU A 265 30.93 13.37 -15.45
CA LEU A 265 30.16 14.31 -16.25
C LEU A 265 29.29 15.29 -15.43
N SER A 266 29.34 15.23 -14.09
CA SER A 266 28.52 16.11 -13.22
C SER A 266 28.70 17.60 -13.48
N GLU A 267 29.90 18.04 -13.85
CA GLU A 267 30.20 19.45 -14.17
C GLU A 267 30.05 19.79 -15.67
N GLU A 268 29.70 18.81 -16.52
CA GLU A 268 29.68 18.95 -17.99
C GLU A 268 28.28 18.82 -18.59
N VAL A 269 27.38 18.06 -17.95
CA VAL A 269 26.01 17.84 -18.38
C VAL A 269 25.05 18.49 -17.37
N PRO A 270 24.32 19.56 -17.75
CA PRO A 270 23.32 20.19 -16.90
C PRO A 270 22.22 19.21 -16.48
N LEU A 271 22.20 18.83 -15.21
CA LEU A 271 21.12 18.08 -14.58
C LEU A 271 20.28 19.03 -13.71
N TYR A 272 19.01 19.19 -14.06
CA TYR A 272 18.06 20.00 -13.33
C TYR A 272 17.23 19.14 -12.37
N GLN A 273 17.36 19.41 -11.07
CA GLN A 273 16.44 18.95 -10.04
C GLN A 273 15.13 19.73 -10.16
N VAL A 274 14.00 19.02 -10.20
CA VAL A 274 12.65 19.59 -10.12
C VAL A 274 12.03 19.21 -8.77
N PRO A 275 12.07 20.11 -7.76
CA PRO A 275 11.50 19.82 -6.43
C PRO A 275 9.99 19.60 -6.46
N MET A 276 9.31 20.37 -7.31
CA MET A 276 7.86 20.34 -7.47
C MET A 276 7.48 19.96 -8.91
N PRO A 277 7.36 18.66 -9.24
CA PRO A 277 7.03 18.20 -10.59
C PRO A 277 5.71 18.72 -11.14
N TYR A 278 4.77 19.06 -10.25
CA TYR A 278 3.54 19.73 -10.62
C TYR A 278 3.12 20.72 -9.52
N PRO A 279 2.72 21.96 -9.87
CA PRO A 279 2.77 22.55 -11.20
C PRO A 279 4.19 23.01 -11.59
N LEU A 280 4.62 22.71 -12.82
CA LEU A 280 5.94 23.15 -13.32
C LEU A 280 5.93 24.66 -13.65
N PRO A 281 6.95 25.43 -13.23
CA PRO A 281 6.96 26.89 -13.43
C PRO A 281 6.93 27.27 -14.92
N PRO A 282 6.06 28.23 -15.35
CA PRO A 282 6.05 28.73 -16.71
C PRO A 282 7.41 29.25 -17.18
N ASP A 283 8.12 30.02 -16.37
CA ASP A 283 9.38 30.64 -16.77
C ASP A 283 10.48 29.60 -17.01
N PHE A 284 10.56 28.58 -16.14
CA PHE A 284 11.46 27.44 -16.33
C PHE A 284 11.19 26.71 -17.65
N ARG A 285 9.91 26.46 -17.99
CA ARG A 285 9.53 25.79 -19.24
C ARG A 285 10.00 26.56 -20.47
N HIS A 286 9.81 27.88 -20.48
CA HIS A 286 10.25 28.71 -21.60
C HIS A 286 11.78 28.80 -21.66
N GLU A 287 12.45 28.95 -20.52
CA GLU A 287 13.90 29.05 -20.45
C GLU A 287 14.58 27.78 -20.94
N ILE A 288 14.12 26.61 -20.48
CA ILE A 288 14.78 25.34 -20.80
C ILE A 288 14.64 24.98 -22.28
N LEU A 289 13.46 25.20 -22.87
CA LEU A 289 13.19 24.98 -24.29
C LEU A 289 13.94 25.95 -25.21
N ARG A 290 14.19 27.17 -24.72
CA ARG A 290 14.99 28.17 -25.43
C ARG A 290 16.48 27.88 -25.34
N ARG A 291 16.96 27.39 -24.20
CA ARG A 291 18.38 27.23 -23.91
C ARG A 291 18.98 25.96 -24.50
N HIS A 292 18.22 24.88 -24.57
CA HIS A 292 18.71 23.56 -24.97
C HIS A 292 18.02 23.07 -26.25
N GLU A 293 18.76 22.31 -27.06
CA GLU A 293 18.27 21.68 -28.30
C GLU A 293 17.87 20.22 -28.08
N ARG A 294 18.45 19.55 -27.07
CA ARG A 294 18.10 18.16 -26.70
C ARG A 294 17.90 18.06 -25.19
N ILE A 295 16.72 17.64 -24.78
CA ILE A 295 16.30 17.62 -23.39
C ILE A 295 15.83 16.21 -23.05
N LEU A 296 16.49 15.55 -22.11
CA LEU A 296 16.05 14.27 -21.57
C LEU A 296 15.29 14.47 -20.27
N VAL A 297 14.06 13.96 -20.18
CA VAL A 297 13.29 13.93 -18.93
C VAL A 297 13.35 12.53 -18.34
N LEU A 298 14.00 12.40 -17.18
CA LEU A 298 14.07 11.17 -16.39
C LEU A 298 13.03 11.23 -15.27
N GLU A 299 11.95 10.45 -15.41
CA GLU A 299 10.92 10.33 -14.38
C GLU A 299 10.25 8.96 -14.41
N GLU A 300 9.61 8.60 -13.29
CA GLU A 300 8.80 7.39 -13.12
C GLU A 300 7.56 7.70 -12.27
N SER A 301 6.39 7.14 -12.53
CA SER A 301 5.98 6.14 -13.54
C SER A 301 5.19 6.77 -14.71
N LEU A 302 4.75 8.02 -14.59
CA LEU A 302 4.11 8.81 -15.65
C LEU A 302 4.99 9.97 -16.14
N PRO A 303 4.84 10.42 -17.40
CA PRO A 303 5.58 11.55 -17.96
C PRO A 303 5.03 12.93 -17.53
N VAL A 304 4.97 13.21 -16.22
CA VAL A 304 4.34 14.42 -15.67
C VAL A 304 5.12 15.70 -15.95
N ILE A 305 6.45 15.68 -15.78
CA ILE A 305 7.30 16.81 -16.13
C ILE A 305 7.29 16.98 -17.65
N GLU A 306 7.44 15.87 -18.37
CA GLU A 306 7.46 15.84 -19.82
C GLU A 306 6.16 16.36 -20.45
N TRP A 307 4.98 16.06 -19.90
CA TRP A 307 3.69 16.60 -20.39
C TRP A 307 3.60 18.12 -20.32
N GLN A 308 4.34 18.74 -19.40
CA GLN A 308 4.35 20.19 -19.22
C GLN A 308 5.37 20.89 -20.14
N LEU A 309 6.28 20.15 -20.78
CA LEU A 309 7.27 20.63 -21.76
C LEU A 309 6.83 20.27 -23.20
N GLN A 310 6.03 21.13 -23.82
CA GLN A 310 5.30 20.84 -25.06
C GLN A 310 6.11 21.04 -26.36
N ASP A 311 7.37 20.58 -26.41
CA ASP A 311 8.19 20.54 -27.64
C ASP A 311 8.72 19.12 -27.89
N ARG A 312 8.03 18.38 -28.76
CA ARG A 312 8.35 16.98 -29.07
C ARG A 312 9.55 16.80 -30.00
N ASN A 313 10.09 17.89 -30.55
CA ASN A 313 11.31 17.82 -31.35
C ASN A 313 12.57 17.87 -30.48
N LYS A 314 12.48 18.55 -29.32
CA LYS A 314 13.59 18.74 -28.39
C LYS A 314 13.54 17.83 -27.17
N VAL A 315 12.34 17.53 -26.68
CA VAL A 315 12.12 16.81 -25.42
C VAL A 315 11.91 15.33 -25.70
N VAL A 316 12.78 14.51 -25.12
CA VAL A 316 12.72 13.05 -25.14
C VAL A 316 12.57 12.51 -23.71
N GLY A 317 11.89 11.38 -23.58
CA GLY A 317 11.53 10.81 -22.28
C GLY A 317 10.72 9.53 -22.44
N ARG A 318 9.67 9.37 -21.63
CA ARG A 318 8.79 8.22 -21.70
C ARG A 318 7.90 8.27 -22.94
N THR A 319 7.40 9.45 -23.34
CA THR A 319 6.48 9.51 -24.50
C THR A 319 7.17 9.27 -25.85
N THR A 320 8.50 9.34 -25.89
CA THR A 320 9.31 9.05 -27.08
C THR A 320 9.95 7.66 -27.04
N GLY A 321 9.80 6.92 -25.94
CA GLY A 321 10.37 5.58 -25.76
C GLY A 321 11.85 5.56 -25.33
N ASN A 322 12.48 6.72 -25.08
CA ASN A 322 13.86 6.80 -24.59
C ASN A 322 13.98 6.39 -23.11
N VAL A 323 12.92 6.59 -22.34
CA VAL A 323 12.78 6.10 -20.96
C VAL A 323 11.69 5.02 -20.97
N PRO A 324 11.92 3.83 -20.36
CA PRO A 324 10.93 2.76 -20.33
C PRO A 324 9.57 3.21 -19.79
N GLU A 325 8.47 2.73 -20.38
CA GLU A 325 7.11 3.11 -19.98
C GLU A 325 6.60 2.41 -18.71
N ALA A 326 7.27 1.34 -18.28
CA ALA A 326 6.88 0.54 -17.12
C ALA A 326 8.10 0.09 -16.32
N GLY A 327 7.88 -0.20 -15.05
CA GLY A 327 8.93 -0.61 -14.13
C GLY A 327 9.67 0.56 -13.48
N GLU A 328 10.43 0.17 -12.46
CA GLU A 328 11.31 1.04 -11.68
C GLU A 328 12.56 1.41 -12.50
N LEU A 329 12.93 2.69 -12.47
CA LEU A 329 14.19 3.18 -13.05
C LEU A 329 15.35 2.90 -12.09
N LEU A 330 15.93 1.71 -12.21
CA LEU A 330 17.14 1.32 -11.48
C LEU A 330 18.38 2.12 -11.96
N PRO A 331 19.42 2.28 -11.13
CA PRO A 331 20.65 2.99 -11.51
C PRO A 331 21.23 2.52 -12.85
N GLU A 332 21.23 1.22 -13.08
CA GLU A 332 21.71 0.61 -14.32
C GLU A 332 20.88 1.07 -15.53
N GLY A 333 19.56 1.06 -15.41
CA GLY A 333 18.67 1.56 -16.47
C GLY A 333 18.92 3.04 -16.75
N VAL A 334 19.12 3.85 -15.72
CA VAL A 334 19.44 5.27 -15.86
C VAL A 334 20.79 5.47 -16.56
N GLU A 335 21.80 4.66 -16.26
CA GLU A 335 23.09 4.67 -16.94
C GLU A 335 22.97 4.39 -18.44
N ASP A 336 22.21 3.36 -18.83
CA ASP A 336 22.02 3.03 -20.24
C ASP A 336 21.36 4.20 -21.00
N ILE A 337 20.30 4.76 -20.43
CA ILE A 337 19.57 5.89 -21.01
C ILE A 337 20.50 7.10 -21.17
N LEU A 338 21.29 7.43 -20.15
CA LEU A 338 22.21 8.55 -20.19
C LEU A 338 23.33 8.33 -21.22
N ARG A 339 23.92 7.13 -21.27
CA ARG A 339 24.95 6.79 -22.25
C ARG A 339 24.43 6.89 -23.67
N GLU A 340 23.25 6.33 -23.96
CA GLU A 340 22.63 6.41 -25.27
C GLU A 340 22.32 7.87 -25.66
N PHE A 341 21.67 8.61 -24.75
CA PHE A 341 21.31 10.01 -24.98
C PHE A 341 22.54 10.90 -25.23
N LEU A 342 23.64 10.63 -24.52
CA LEU A 342 24.92 11.31 -24.66
C LEU A 342 25.86 10.65 -25.68
N GLY A 343 25.41 9.68 -26.49
CA GLY A 343 26.25 9.03 -27.50
C GLY A 343 27.58 8.48 -26.97
N LEU A 344 27.55 7.88 -25.77
CA LEU A 344 28.68 7.22 -25.13
C LEU A 344 28.61 5.71 -25.39
N GLU A 345 29.76 5.03 -25.20
CA GLU A 345 29.81 3.57 -25.28
C GLU A 345 28.91 2.92 -24.21
N PRO A 346 28.23 1.80 -24.52
CA PRO A 346 27.41 1.07 -23.56
C PRO A 346 28.19 0.63 -22.31
N GLY A 347 27.50 0.56 -21.17
CA GLY A 347 28.09 0.06 -19.92
C GLY A 347 28.41 -1.45 -20.01
N ILE A 348 29.49 -1.89 -19.34
CA ILE A 348 29.84 -3.31 -19.24
C ILE A 348 29.15 -3.89 -18.00
N ARG A 349 28.40 -4.99 -18.15
CA ARG A 349 27.68 -5.63 -17.03
C ARG A 349 28.03 -7.10 -16.83
N PRO A 350 28.16 -7.56 -15.57
CA PRO A 350 28.10 -8.97 -15.24
C PRO A 350 26.72 -9.54 -15.58
N SER A 351 26.66 -10.82 -15.97
CA SER A 351 25.37 -11.50 -16.15
C SER A 351 24.65 -11.65 -14.81
N ALA A 352 23.34 -11.38 -14.80
CA ALA A 352 22.53 -11.60 -13.61
C ALA A 352 22.52 -13.09 -13.23
N PRO A 353 22.61 -13.43 -11.93
CA PRO A 353 22.50 -14.83 -11.50
C PRO A 353 21.15 -15.42 -11.91
N VAL A 354 21.21 -16.56 -12.60
CA VAL A 354 20.04 -17.29 -13.09
C VAL A 354 19.43 -18.07 -11.91
N GLY A 355 18.66 -17.39 -11.08
CA GLY A 355 17.99 -17.99 -9.93
C GLY A 355 16.68 -17.26 -9.63
N GLY A 356 15.55 -17.88 -9.97
CA GLY A 356 14.23 -17.33 -9.70
C GLY A 356 13.92 -17.24 -8.20
N GLY A 357 13.25 -16.17 -7.78
CA GLY A 357 12.81 -15.98 -6.39
C GLY A 357 11.82 -17.05 -5.92
N ARG A 358 11.77 -17.28 -4.60
CA ARG A 358 10.79 -18.19 -3.98
C ARG A 358 9.38 -17.59 -4.09
N ARG A 359 8.41 -18.37 -4.59
CA ARG A 359 7.01 -17.96 -4.65
C ARG A 359 6.50 -17.60 -3.23
N PRO A 360 5.79 -16.47 -3.04
CA PRO A 360 5.15 -16.14 -1.77
C PRO A 360 4.18 -17.25 -1.33
N THR A 361 4.22 -17.62 -0.04
CA THR A 361 3.39 -18.69 0.54
C THR A 361 2.98 -18.37 1.97
N MET A 362 1.84 -18.91 2.43
CA MET A 362 1.39 -18.73 3.81
C MET A 362 2.36 -19.36 4.82
N CYS A 363 2.46 -18.78 6.02
CA CYS A 363 3.27 -19.34 7.10
C CYS A 363 2.88 -20.78 7.44
N ALA A 364 3.81 -21.56 8.00
CA ALA A 364 3.50 -22.87 8.56
C ALA A 364 2.48 -22.71 9.70
N GLY A 365 1.42 -23.52 9.67
CA GLY A 365 0.30 -23.42 10.63
C GLY A 365 -0.61 -22.20 10.46
N CYS A 366 -0.52 -21.44 9.36
CA CYS A 366 -1.48 -20.37 9.12
C CYS A 366 -2.94 -20.92 9.12
N PRO A 367 -3.88 -20.33 9.87
CA PRO A 367 -5.26 -20.80 9.91
C PRO A 367 -5.98 -20.67 8.58
N HIS A 368 -5.64 -19.67 7.76
CA HIS A 368 -6.20 -19.51 6.42
C HIS A 368 -5.88 -20.72 5.53
N ARG A 369 -4.70 -21.35 5.68
CA ARG A 369 -4.29 -22.52 4.89
C ARG A 369 -5.26 -23.69 5.06
N ILE A 370 -5.61 -24.00 6.31
CA ILE A 370 -6.58 -25.08 6.58
C ILE A 370 -8.02 -24.66 6.22
N SER A 371 -8.38 -23.38 6.37
CA SER A 371 -9.65 -22.86 5.87
C SER A 371 -9.83 -23.08 4.37
N PHE A 372 -8.82 -22.75 3.55
CA PHE A 372 -8.86 -22.98 2.10
C PHE A 372 -8.93 -24.46 1.76
N PHE A 373 -8.16 -25.31 2.45
CA PHE A 373 -8.25 -26.75 2.24
C PHE A 373 -9.66 -27.29 2.56
N ALA A 374 -10.30 -26.79 3.62
CA ALA A 374 -11.68 -27.12 3.97
C ALA A 374 -12.70 -26.62 2.94
N ILE A 375 -12.54 -25.39 2.43
CA ILE A 375 -13.37 -24.84 1.35
C ILE A 375 -13.28 -25.72 0.11
N LYS A 376 -12.06 -26.08 -0.31
CA LYS A 376 -11.82 -26.98 -1.46
C LYS A 376 -12.50 -28.34 -1.29
N LYS A 377 -12.47 -28.91 -0.07
CA LYS A 377 -13.13 -30.18 0.27
C LYS A 377 -14.66 -30.06 0.31
N ALA A 378 -15.19 -28.92 0.77
CA ALA A 378 -16.63 -28.69 0.88
C ALA A 378 -17.29 -28.35 -0.46
N PHE A 379 -16.57 -27.64 -1.34
CA PHE A 379 -17.09 -27.08 -2.58
C PHE A 379 -16.19 -27.40 -3.77
N PRO A 380 -15.98 -28.67 -4.11
CA PRO A 380 -15.14 -29.01 -5.27
C PRO A 380 -15.68 -28.32 -6.53
N LYS A 381 -14.81 -27.66 -7.29
CA LYS A 381 -15.15 -26.88 -8.51
C LYS A 381 -16.04 -25.65 -8.26
N GLY A 382 -15.98 -25.05 -7.08
CA GLY A 382 -16.58 -23.74 -6.83
C GLY A 382 -15.88 -22.61 -7.58
N ILE A 383 -16.48 -21.42 -7.54
CA ILE A 383 -15.84 -20.15 -7.93
C ILE A 383 -15.42 -19.45 -6.65
N TYR A 384 -14.16 -19.05 -6.56
CA TYR A 384 -13.55 -18.53 -5.33
C TYR A 384 -13.04 -17.09 -5.49
N PRO A 385 -13.94 -16.08 -5.50
CA PRO A 385 -13.50 -14.70 -5.42
C PRO A 385 -12.88 -14.43 -4.05
N SER A 386 -11.72 -13.77 -4.03
CA SER A 386 -10.99 -13.43 -2.82
C SER A 386 -10.50 -11.99 -2.85
N ASP A 387 -9.95 -11.54 -1.73
CA ASP A 387 -9.50 -10.18 -1.52
C ASP A 387 -7.95 -10.10 -1.46
N ILE A 388 -7.43 -8.91 -1.20
CA ILE A 388 -5.98 -8.66 -1.00
C ILE A 388 -5.56 -8.89 0.45
N GLY A 389 -4.65 -9.86 0.67
CA GLY A 389 -4.01 -10.12 1.97
C GLY A 389 -3.34 -11.49 1.99
N CYS A 390 -3.05 -12.05 3.19
CA CYS A 390 -2.49 -13.40 3.30
C CYS A 390 -3.34 -14.46 2.58
N TYR A 391 -4.63 -14.19 2.48
CA TYR A 391 -5.62 -15.04 1.84
C TYR A 391 -5.62 -14.95 0.30
N THR A 392 -4.93 -13.97 -0.31
CA THR A 392 -4.58 -14.02 -1.75
C THR A 392 -3.72 -15.25 -2.06
N LEU A 393 -2.89 -15.68 -1.11
CA LEU A 393 -2.01 -16.85 -1.26
C LEU A 393 -2.78 -18.18 -1.29
N GLY A 394 -4.09 -18.17 -1.05
CA GLY A 394 -4.98 -19.29 -1.35
C GLY A 394 -4.96 -19.70 -2.84
N LEU A 395 -4.46 -18.83 -3.72
CA LEU A 395 -4.14 -19.12 -5.13
C LEU A 395 -3.23 -20.35 -5.25
N ASN A 396 -2.25 -20.51 -4.35
CA ASN A 396 -1.31 -21.63 -4.39
C ASN A 396 -2.00 -22.97 -4.08
N LEU A 397 -3.15 -22.95 -3.39
CA LEU A 397 -3.97 -24.13 -3.08
C LEU A 397 -5.07 -24.37 -4.13
N GLY A 398 -5.23 -23.47 -5.11
CA GLY A 398 -6.31 -23.52 -6.10
C GLY A 398 -7.69 -23.26 -5.51
N VAL A 399 -7.78 -22.33 -4.55
CA VAL A 399 -9.03 -21.93 -3.85
C VAL A 399 -9.19 -20.40 -3.85
N VAL A 400 -8.62 -19.75 -4.86
CA VAL A 400 -8.76 -18.33 -5.17
C VAL A 400 -8.68 -18.22 -6.69
N ASP A 401 -9.76 -17.79 -7.33
CA ASP A 401 -9.85 -17.64 -8.78
C ASP A 401 -9.71 -16.18 -9.22
N THR A 402 -10.19 -15.24 -8.40
CA THR A 402 -10.13 -13.81 -8.70
C THR A 402 -9.75 -13.01 -7.46
N VAL A 403 -8.95 -11.97 -7.66
CA VAL A 403 -8.62 -10.96 -6.66
C VAL A 403 -8.53 -9.62 -7.39
N LEU A 404 -9.29 -8.63 -6.95
CA LEU A 404 -9.36 -7.32 -7.61
C LEU A 404 -8.71 -6.22 -6.75
N CYS A 405 -9.39 -5.84 -5.67
CA CYS A 405 -8.92 -4.86 -4.69
C CYS A 405 -9.59 -5.15 -3.35
N MET A 406 -9.20 -4.44 -2.29
CA MET A 406 -9.74 -4.64 -0.95
C MET A 406 -11.27 -4.41 -0.89
N GLY A 407 -12.00 -5.39 -0.35
CA GLY A 407 -13.45 -5.47 -0.23
C GLY A 407 -14.17 -6.01 -1.46
N ALA A 408 -13.45 -6.33 -2.55
CA ALA A 408 -14.08 -6.68 -3.82
C ALA A 408 -14.65 -8.10 -3.86
N ALA A 409 -14.19 -9.03 -3.01
CA ALA A 409 -14.59 -10.44 -3.09
C ALA A 409 -16.11 -10.63 -2.99
N ILE A 410 -16.76 -9.84 -2.14
CA ILE A 410 -18.21 -9.87 -1.92
C ILE A 410 -18.95 -9.37 -3.16
N SER A 411 -18.52 -8.25 -3.74
CA SER A 411 -19.11 -7.69 -4.96
C SER A 411 -18.91 -8.60 -6.18
N GLN A 412 -17.73 -9.22 -6.30
CA GLN A 412 -17.45 -10.20 -7.36
C GLN A 412 -18.37 -11.43 -7.22
N ALA A 413 -18.56 -11.95 -6.01
CA ALA A 413 -19.46 -13.07 -5.77
C ALA A 413 -20.91 -12.75 -6.14
N ALA A 414 -21.39 -11.54 -5.79
CA ALA A 414 -22.70 -11.07 -6.23
C ALA A 414 -22.77 -10.96 -7.77
N GLY A 415 -21.73 -10.42 -8.42
CA GLY A 415 -21.64 -10.32 -9.88
C GLY A 415 -21.71 -11.68 -10.58
N PHE A 416 -20.93 -12.67 -10.12
CA PHE A 416 -21.01 -14.03 -10.64
C PHE A 416 -22.41 -14.62 -10.47
N TYR A 417 -23.02 -14.46 -9.30
CA TYR A 417 -24.39 -14.94 -9.07
C TYR A 417 -25.39 -14.31 -10.04
N HIS A 418 -25.34 -12.99 -10.23
CA HIS A 418 -26.24 -12.29 -11.15
C HIS A 418 -26.04 -12.73 -12.61
N ALA A 419 -24.81 -13.02 -13.04
CA ALA A 419 -24.53 -13.51 -14.39
C ALA A 419 -25.24 -14.84 -14.68
N TYR A 420 -25.15 -15.82 -13.77
CA TYR A 420 -25.85 -17.10 -13.93
C TYR A 420 -27.37 -16.96 -13.84
N GLN A 421 -27.85 -16.12 -12.92
CA GLN A 421 -29.29 -15.84 -12.79
C GLN A 421 -29.88 -15.22 -14.06
N ALA A 422 -29.18 -14.26 -14.66
CA ALA A 422 -29.60 -13.63 -15.91
C ALA A 422 -29.67 -14.64 -17.06
N GLY A 423 -28.72 -15.58 -17.11
CA GLY A 423 -28.71 -16.69 -18.07
C GLY A 423 -29.71 -17.81 -17.77
N ARG A 424 -30.43 -17.77 -16.63
CA ARG A 424 -31.28 -18.87 -16.11
C ARG A 424 -30.53 -20.21 -16.04
N GLN A 425 -29.25 -20.16 -15.69
CA GLN A 425 -28.37 -21.32 -15.61
C GLN A 425 -28.28 -21.80 -14.16
N ASP A 426 -28.08 -23.12 -13.98
CA ASP A 426 -27.51 -23.58 -12.71
C ASP A 426 -26.08 -23.06 -12.60
N TYR A 427 -25.66 -22.75 -11.38
CA TYR A 427 -24.36 -22.12 -11.12
C TYR A 427 -23.53 -23.00 -10.18
N PRO A 428 -22.20 -23.06 -10.35
CA PRO A 428 -21.31 -23.69 -9.37
C PRO A 428 -21.39 -22.97 -8.03
N SER A 429 -20.94 -23.61 -6.95
CA SER A 429 -20.95 -22.94 -5.64
C SER A 429 -20.00 -21.75 -5.65
N ILE A 430 -20.51 -20.56 -5.32
CA ILE A 430 -19.69 -19.35 -5.20
C ILE A 430 -19.31 -19.20 -3.73
N VAL A 431 -18.01 -19.13 -3.44
CA VAL A 431 -17.47 -19.02 -2.08
C VAL A 431 -16.48 -17.86 -2.03
N ALA A 432 -16.92 -16.72 -1.51
CA ALA A 432 -16.10 -15.54 -1.33
C ALA A 432 -15.25 -15.64 -0.07
N THR A 433 -13.98 -15.21 -0.12
CA THR A 433 -13.12 -15.10 1.06
C THR A 433 -12.60 -13.69 1.26
N ILE A 434 -12.69 -13.17 2.48
CA ILE A 434 -12.23 -11.83 2.86
C ILE A 434 -11.58 -11.88 4.24
N GLY A 435 -10.52 -11.13 4.48
CA GLY A 435 -9.95 -10.98 5.83
C GLY A 435 -10.81 -10.10 6.74
N ASP A 436 -10.63 -10.22 8.05
CA ASP A 436 -11.27 -9.36 9.06
C ASP A 436 -11.04 -7.86 8.83
N SER A 437 -9.78 -7.43 8.74
CA SER A 437 -9.41 -6.03 8.50
C SER A 437 -10.00 -5.49 7.19
N THR A 438 -9.91 -6.27 6.12
CA THR A 438 -10.47 -5.92 4.81
C THR A 438 -12.00 -5.87 4.81
N PHE A 439 -12.65 -6.69 5.64
CA PHE A 439 -14.10 -6.62 5.84
C PHE A 439 -14.50 -5.27 6.46
N PHE A 440 -13.79 -4.81 7.49
CA PHE A 440 -14.01 -3.46 8.06
C PHE A 440 -13.69 -2.34 7.06
N HIS A 441 -12.64 -2.49 6.26
CA HIS A 441 -12.17 -1.48 5.33
C HIS A 441 -13.21 -1.09 4.26
N SER A 442 -13.76 -2.10 3.55
CA SER A 442 -14.70 -1.89 2.44
C SER A 442 -15.64 -3.06 2.17
N GLY A 443 -15.60 -4.13 2.97
CA GLY A 443 -16.49 -5.28 2.81
C GLY A 443 -17.94 -5.00 3.26
N ILE A 444 -18.14 -4.10 4.22
CA ILE A 444 -19.47 -3.80 4.78
C ILE A 444 -20.43 -3.23 3.71
N PRO A 445 -20.08 -2.17 2.95
CA PRO A 445 -20.97 -1.66 1.89
C PRO A 445 -21.30 -2.71 0.83
N ALA A 446 -20.32 -3.53 0.44
CA ALA A 446 -20.51 -4.61 -0.52
C ALA A 446 -21.48 -5.68 0.00
N LEU A 447 -21.40 -6.03 1.29
CA LEU A 447 -22.31 -6.99 1.91
C LEU A 447 -23.74 -6.45 1.96
N VAL A 448 -23.93 -5.20 2.38
CA VAL A 448 -25.26 -4.55 2.39
C VAL A 448 -25.89 -4.61 0.99
N ASN A 449 -25.13 -4.23 -0.04
CA ASN A 449 -25.62 -4.29 -1.41
C ASN A 449 -25.99 -5.73 -1.82
N ALA A 450 -25.12 -6.70 -1.56
CA ALA A 450 -25.37 -8.10 -1.92
C ALA A 450 -26.61 -8.69 -1.22
N VAL A 451 -26.87 -8.32 0.05
CA VAL A 451 -28.08 -8.72 0.78
C VAL A 451 -29.33 -8.10 0.16
N VAL A 452 -29.33 -6.80 -0.11
CA VAL A 452 -30.47 -6.08 -0.71
C VAL A 452 -30.80 -6.64 -2.10
N GLN A 453 -29.79 -6.99 -2.88
CA GLN A 453 -29.95 -7.60 -4.20
C GLN A 453 -30.22 -9.12 -4.17
N ASN A 454 -30.41 -9.69 -2.97
CA ASN A 454 -30.70 -11.11 -2.77
C ASN A 454 -29.71 -12.05 -3.47
N ALA A 455 -28.43 -11.66 -3.50
CA ALA A 455 -27.37 -12.49 -4.04
C ALA A 455 -27.19 -13.76 -3.20
N ARG A 456 -26.72 -14.86 -3.81
CA ARG A 456 -26.63 -16.17 -3.14
C ARG A 456 -25.26 -16.81 -3.29
N PHE A 457 -24.47 -16.72 -2.22
CA PHE A 457 -23.14 -17.32 -2.12
C PHE A 457 -22.78 -17.56 -0.65
N VAL A 458 -21.68 -18.28 -0.42
CA VAL A 458 -21.08 -18.42 0.90
C VAL A 458 -19.98 -17.38 1.04
N LEU A 459 -20.01 -16.57 2.10
CA LEU A 459 -18.92 -15.67 2.46
C LEU A 459 -18.17 -16.27 3.64
N VAL A 460 -16.86 -16.46 3.50
CA VAL A 460 -15.97 -16.88 4.57
C VAL A 460 -15.11 -15.70 4.99
N ILE A 461 -15.38 -15.15 6.17
CA ILE A 461 -14.55 -14.10 6.77
C ILE A 461 -13.41 -14.78 7.53
N LEU A 462 -12.18 -14.53 7.11
CA LEU A 462 -10.97 -15.11 7.65
C LEU A 462 -10.43 -14.21 8.77
N ASP A 463 -10.88 -14.45 9.99
CA ASP A 463 -10.58 -13.63 11.17
C ASP A 463 -9.37 -14.17 11.92
N ASN A 464 -8.24 -13.47 11.79
CA ASN A 464 -7.01 -13.75 12.52
C ASN A 464 -6.67 -12.69 13.58
N GLY A 465 -7.55 -11.69 13.76
CA GLY A 465 -7.42 -10.60 14.70
C GLY A 465 -6.34 -9.56 14.39
N THR A 466 -5.73 -9.54 13.20
CA THR A 466 -4.61 -8.63 12.90
C THR A 466 -4.39 -8.36 11.41
N THR A 467 -3.86 -7.19 11.05
CA THR A 467 -3.35 -6.91 9.70
C THR A 467 -1.93 -7.48 9.52
N ALA A 468 -1.85 -8.79 9.29
CA ALA A 468 -0.59 -9.54 9.36
C ALA A 468 0.49 -9.08 8.36
N MET A 469 0.14 -8.87 7.08
CA MET A 469 1.14 -8.56 6.03
C MET A 469 1.81 -7.20 6.17
N THR A 470 1.16 -6.25 6.83
CA THR A 470 1.60 -4.85 6.90
C THR A 470 2.23 -4.49 8.24
N GLY A 471 2.39 -5.44 9.17
CA GLY A 471 3.09 -5.21 10.45
C GLY A 471 2.26 -5.49 11.71
N ASN A 472 1.21 -6.30 11.62
CA ASN A 472 0.34 -6.72 12.75
C ASN A 472 -0.37 -5.56 13.47
N GLN A 473 -0.89 -4.59 12.71
CA GLN A 473 -1.70 -3.51 13.29
C GLN A 473 -3.01 -4.07 13.89
N PRO A 474 -3.55 -3.40 14.94
CA PRO A 474 -4.80 -3.80 15.56
C PRO A 474 -5.98 -3.64 14.60
N THR A 475 -6.98 -4.53 14.74
CA THR A 475 -8.26 -4.41 14.02
C THR A 475 -9.34 -3.85 14.96
N PRO A 476 -10.46 -3.32 14.42
CA PRO A 476 -11.58 -2.85 15.24
C PRO A 476 -12.16 -3.90 16.20
N ALA A 477 -11.94 -5.19 15.94
CA ALA A 477 -12.35 -6.27 16.83
C ALA A 477 -11.41 -6.47 18.05
N GLY A 478 -10.17 -5.96 18.00
CA GLY A 478 -9.13 -6.17 19.02
C GLY A 478 -9.36 -5.43 20.33
N GLY A 479 -10.08 -4.29 20.31
CA GLY A 479 -10.43 -3.51 21.50
C GLY A 479 -9.27 -2.73 22.12
N GLN A 480 -8.27 -2.38 21.32
CA GLN A 480 -7.17 -1.50 21.70
C GLN A 480 -6.85 -0.53 20.56
N THR A 481 -6.53 0.71 20.91
CA THR A 481 -5.98 1.68 19.96
C THR A 481 -4.51 1.40 19.71
N LEU A 482 -3.95 2.00 18.67
CA LEU A 482 -2.54 1.90 18.33
C LEU A 482 -1.61 2.33 19.48
N ALA A 483 -1.99 3.36 20.24
CA ALA A 483 -1.23 3.83 21.39
C ALA A 483 -1.28 2.86 22.59
N GLY A 484 -2.02 1.76 22.49
CA GLY A 484 -2.19 0.76 23.54
C GLY A 484 -3.30 1.09 24.54
N ALA A 485 -4.12 2.12 24.27
CA ALA A 485 -5.27 2.43 25.12
C ALA A 485 -6.42 1.45 24.84
N SER A 486 -7.22 1.12 25.85
CA SER A 486 -8.43 0.31 25.67
C SER A 486 -9.43 1.04 24.77
N ALA A 487 -10.08 0.30 23.87
CA ALA A 487 -11.09 0.80 22.96
C ALA A 487 -12.30 -0.14 22.90
N PRO A 488 -13.50 0.38 22.57
CA PRO A 488 -14.66 -0.46 22.27
C PRO A 488 -14.36 -1.45 21.15
N ARG A 489 -14.94 -2.65 21.23
CA ARG A 489 -14.83 -3.67 20.19
C ARG A 489 -16.00 -3.59 19.23
N VAL A 490 -15.71 -3.69 17.94
CA VAL A 490 -16.73 -3.87 16.91
C VAL A 490 -16.68 -5.33 16.46
N LEU A 491 -17.68 -6.12 16.83
CA LEU A 491 -17.72 -7.56 16.54
C LEU A 491 -18.25 -7.82 15.13
N ILE A 492 -17.51 -8.59 14.34
CA ILE A 492 -17.89 -8.98 12.97
C ILE A 492 -19.26 -9.70 12.93
N PRO A 493 -19.58 -10.66 13.82
CA PRO A 493 -20.89 -11.31 13.80
C PRO A 493 -22.06 -10.33 13.90
N ASP A 494 -21.92 -9.28 14.70
CA ASP A 494 -22.99 -8.31 14.94
C ASP A 494 -23.17 -7.38 13.73
N LEU A 495 -22.06 -6.94 13.11
CA LEU A 495 -22.11 -6.19 11.85
C LEU A 495 -22.75 -7.01 10.72
N VAL A 496 -22.35 -8.27 10.57
CA VAL A 496 -22.88 -9.16 9.53
C VAL A 496 -24.39 -9.37 9.71
N ARG A 497 -24.86 -9.56 10.96
CA ARG A 497 -26.30 -9.64 11.25
C ARG A 497 -27.01 -8.32 10.96
N ALA A 498 -26.41 -7.19 11.32
CA ALA A 498 -26.96 -5.86 11.03
C ALA A 498 -27.07 -5.57 9.53
N CYS A 499 -26.18 -6.14 8.70
CA CYS A 499 -26.30 -6.10 7.24
C CYS A 499 -27.46 -6.93 6.68
N GLY A 500 -28.19 -7.70 7.51
CA GLY A 500 -29.38 -8.48 7.12
C GLY A 500 -29.10 -9.95 6.79
N VAL A 501 -27.91 -10.48 7.08
CA VAL A 501 -27.60 -11.90 6.85
C VAL A 501 -28.31 -12.79 7.87
N ARG A 502 -28.98 -13.84 7.38
CA ARG A 502 -29.76 -14.77 8.23
C ARG A 502 -28.97 -15.95 8.79
N LEU A 503 -27.92 -16.41 8.11
CA LEU A 503 -27.04 -17.46 8.60
C LEU A 503 -25.65 -16.88 8.85
N VAL A 504 -25.30 -16.72 10.13
CA VAL A 504 -24.00 -16.22 10.60
C VAL A 504 -23.47 -17.17 11.65
N GLU A 505 -22.35 -17.82 11.37
CA GLU A 505 -21.77 -18.85 12.23
C GLU A 505 -20.27 -18.60 12.40
N GLU A 506 -19.76 -18.71 13.63
CA GLU A 506 -18.34 -18.57 13.96
C GLU A 506 -17.76 -19.95 14.29
N ALA A 507 -16.58 -20.28 13.74
CA ALA A 507 -15.92 -21.55 14.00
C ALA A 507 -14.39 -21.44 13.86
N ASP A 508 -13.67 -22.28 14.62
CA ASP A 508 -12.23 -22.42 14.49
C ASP A 508 -11.89 -23.40 13.35
N PRO A 509 -11.22 -22.96 12.27
CA PRO A 509 -10.84 -23.84 11.17
C PRO A 509 -9.83 -24.94 11.54
N TYR A 510 -9.19 -24.88 12.72
CA TYR A 510 -8.40 -25.98 13.26
C TYR A 510 -9.27 -27.19 13.63
N GLN A 511 -10.57 -26.99 13.90
CA GLN A 511 -11.54 -28.07 14.09
C GLN A 511 -12.03 -28.57 12.73
N PHE A 512 -11.12 -29.12 11.93
CA PHE A 512 -11.26 -29.31 10.49
C PHE A 512 -12.56 -30.00 10.05
N GLU A 513 -12.92 -31.15 10.63
CA GLU A 513 -14.12 -31.88 10.19
C GLU A 513 -15.42 -31.14 10.53
N ALA A 514 -15.49 -30.49 11.70
CA ALA A 514 -16.64 -29.65 12.07
C ALA A 514 -16.75 -28.43 11.14
N PHE A 515 -15.62 -27.80 10.82
CA PHE A 515 -15.57 -26.66 9.90
C PHE A 515 -16.03 -27.04 8.48
N VAL A 516 -15.62 -28.21 7.96
CA VAL A 516 -16.12 -28.73 6.67
C VAL A 516 -17.64 -28.97 6.70
N ALA A 517 -18.17 -29.51 7.80
CA ALA A 517 -19.61 -29.73 7.96
C ALA A 517 -20.39 -28.39 7.95
N LEU A 518 -19.85 -27.37 8.63
CA LEU A 518 -20.41 -26.03 8.67
C LEU A 518 -20.41 -25.37 7.28
N LEU A 519 -19.32 -25.46 6.53
CA LEU A 519 -19.25 -24.96 5.15
C LEU A 519 -20.34 -25.61 4.28
N LYS A 520 -20.50 -26.94 4.36
CA LYS A 520 -21.58 -27.64 3.63
C LYS A 520 -22.98 -27.18 4.05
N LYS A 521 -23.22 -26.86 5.33
CA LYS A 521 -24.47 -26.26 5.82
C LYS A 521 -24.71 -24.88 5.19
N ALA A 522 -23.68 -24.02 5.15
CA ALA A 522 -23.74 -22.72 4.52
C ALA A 522 -24.06 -22.80 3.02
N GLY A 523 -23.45 -23.74 2.30
CA GLY A 523 -23.74 -23.99 0.89
C GLY A 523 -25.20 -24.38 0.62
N ARG A 524 -25.77 -25.26 1.45
CA ARG A 524 -27.20 -25.63 1.37
C ARG A 524 -28.11 -24.43 1.63
N HIS A 525 -27.77 -23.58 2.60
CA HIS A 525 -28.51 -22.34 2.85
C HIS A 525 -28.48 -21.42 1.63
N ALA A 526 -27.31 -21.21 1.02
CA ALA A 526 -27.18 -20.35 -0.15
C ALA A 526 -28.01 -20.83 -1.35
N ARG A 527 -28.18 -22.14 -1.54
CA ARG A 527 -28.99 -22.70 -2.64
C ARG A 527 -30.48 -22.83 -2.32
N ALA A 528 -30.90 -22.70 -1.07
CA ALA A 528 -32.29 -22.92 -0.70
C ALA A 528 -33.23 -21.87 -1.33
N LYS A 529 -34.49 -22.24 -1.59
CA LYS A 529 -35.51 -21.33 -2.17
C LYS A 529 -35.67 -20.04 -1.35
N ASN A 530 -35.75 -20.18 -0.02
CA ASN A 530 -35.81 -19.08 0.95
C ASN A 530 -34.43 -18.79 1.57
N GLY A 531 -33.37 -19.22 0.89
CA GLY A 531 -31.98 -18.98 1.24
C GLY A 531 -31.53 -17.55 0.90
N GLY A 532 -30.24 -17.31 1.11
CA GLY A 532 -29.58 -16.04 0.82
C GLY A 532 -28.07 -16.20 1.05
N ILE A 533 -27.37 -15.09 1.28
CA ILE A 533 -25.97 -15.14 1.68
C ILE A 533 -25.84 -15.90 3.01
N ALA A 534 -24.87 -16.81 3.08
CA ALA A 534 -24.46 -17.46 4.32
C ALA A 534 -23.05 -16.98 4.70
N VAL A 535 -22.88 -16.45 5.90
CA VAL A 535 -21.56 -16.02 6.40
C VAL A 535 -21.01 -17.01 7.42
N VAL A 536 -19.78 -17.47 7.17
CA VAL A 536 -18.98 -18.28 8.10
C VAL A 536 -17.75 -17.46 8.51
N ILE A 537 -17.57 -17.23 9.80
CA ILE A 537 -16.41 -16.52 10.35
C ILE A 537 -15.41 -17.58 10.82
N ALA A 538 -14.33 -17.74 10.07
CA ALA A 538 -13.24 -18.66 10.37
C ALA A 538 -12.24 -17.97 11.30
N LYS A 539 -12.41 -18.17 12.61
CA LYS A 539 -11.72 -17.40 13.65
C LYS A 539 -10.60 -18.20 14.29
N HIS A 540 -9.36 -17.76 14.09
CA HIS A 540 -8.19 -18.33 14.73
C HIS A 540 -7.02 -17.34 14.63
N PRO A 541 -6.28 -17.06 15.72
CA PRO A 541 -5.30 -15.99 15.73
C PRO A 541 -4.13 -16.21 14.77
N CYS A 542 -3.51 -15.11 14.32
CA CYS A 542 -2.29 -15.18 13.54
C CYS A 542 -1.12 -15.71 14.38
N LEU A 543 -0.47 -16.81 13.96
CA LEU A 543 0.67 -17.40 14.69
C LEU A 543 1.94 -16.55 14.66
N MET A 544 1.99 -15.54 13.79
CA MET A 544 3.11 -14.58 13.72
C MET A 544 2.96 -13.45 14.74
N ASP A 545 1.77 -13.27 15.31
CA ASP A 545 1.59 -12.41 16.46
C ASP A 545 2.20 -13.07 17.71
N ARG A 546 3.07 -12.32 18.41
CA ARG A 546 3.90 -12.86 19.49
C ARG A 546 3.07 -13.38 20.66
N GLY A 547 1.97 -12.71 20.99
CA GLY A 547 1.08 -13.14 22.09
C GLY A 547 0.25 -14.39 21.75
N SER A 548 -0.03 -14.60 20.47
CA SER A 548 -0.88 -15.69 19.99
C SER A 548 -0.14 -17.03 19.83
N ARG A 549 1.18 -17.01 19.65
CA ARG A 549 1.99 -18.22 19.42
C ARG A 549 2.12 -19.11 20.66
N GLU A 550 1.92 -18.55 21.85
CA GLU A 550 2.03 -19.25 23.14
C GLU A 550 0.74 -20.00 23.52
N THR A 551 -0.39 -19.64 22.92
CA THR A 551 -1.70 -20.21 23.26
C THR A 551 -2.08 -21.44 22.42
N VAL A 552 -1.31 -21.77 21.38
CA VAL A 552 -1.64 -22.88 20.46
C VAL A 552 -0.92 -24.16 20.88
N LYS A 553 -1.70 -25.23 21.11
CA LYS A 553 -1.18 -26.56 21.45
C LYS A 553 -0.26 -27.05 20.33
N ARG A 554 0.98 -27.38 20.69
CA ARG A 554 1.97 -27.93 19.77
C ARG A 554 1.93 -29.46 19.84
N VAL A 555 1.94 -30.08 18.67
CA VAL A 555 2.04 -31.52 18.50
C VAL A 555 3.21 -31.85 17.58
N ARG A 556 3.87 -32.98 17.84
CA ARG A 556 4.87 -33.52 16.94
C ARG A 556 4.17 -34.31 15.83
N VAL A 557 4.39 -33.94 14.58
CA VAL A 557 3.90 -34.71 13.44
C VAL A 557 5.00 -35.63 12.94
N LEU A 558 4.67 -36.91 12.73
CA LEU A 558 5.57 -37.93 12.23
C LEU A 558 5.11 -38.39 10.84
N VAL A 559 6.08 -38.74 9.98
CA VAL A 559 5.85 -39.40 8.69
C VAL A 559 6.10 -40.90 8.90
N ASN A 560 5.07 -41.72 8.80
CA ASN A 560 5.17 -43.18 8.98
C ASN A 560 5.41 -43.92 7.65
N GLU A 561 5.59 -45.24 7.70
CA GLU A 561 5.86 -46.10 6.54
C GLU A 561 4.77 -46.14 5.46
N LYS A 562 3.57 -45.59 5.73
CA LYS A 562 2.50 -45.49 4.73
C LYS A 562 2.76 -44.41 3.69
N CYS A 563 3.78 -43.57 3.88
CA CYS A 563 4.12 -42.50 2.95
C CYS A 563 4.63 -43.09 1.63
N LYS A 564 3.91 -42.84 0.54
CA LYS A 564 4.25 -43.31 -0.82
C LYS A 564 5.05 -42.29 -1.64
N GLY A 565 5.49 -41.19 -1.04
CA GLY A 565 6.18 -40.12 -1.77
C GLY A 565 5.36 -39.50 -2.92
N CYS A 566 4.02 -39.56 -2.86
CA CYS A 566 3.14 -39.03 -3.91
C CYS A 566 3.09 -37.49 -3.93
N ASN A 567 3.67 -36.83 -2.93
CA ASN A 567 3.73 -35.37 -2.76
C ASN A 567 2.34 -34.68 -2.74
N PHE A 568 1.25 -35.42 -2.50
CA PHE A 568 -0.10 -34.83 -2.45
C PHE A 568 -0.21 -33.75 -1.37
N CYS A 569 0.28 -34.01 -0.15
CA CYS A 569 0.26 -33.03 0.94
C CYS A 569 1.11 -31.78 0.63
N VAL A 570 2.27 -31.96 0.01
CA VAL A 570 3.14 -30.86 -0.43
C VAL A 570 2.43 -30.01 -1.48
N LYS A 571 1.79 -30.63 -2.48
CA LYS A 571 1.16 -29.91 -3.59
C LYS A 571 -0.20 -29.30 -3.27
N GLN A 572 -1.02 -29.97 -2.46
CA GLN A 572 -2.41 -29.56 -2.21
C GLN A 572 -2.59 -28.75 -0.92
N PHE A 573 -1.71 -28.93 0.06
CA PHE A 573 -1.75 -28.17 1.31
C PHE A 573 -0.61 -27.15 1.40
N GLU A 574 0.47 -27.32 0.64
CA GLU A 574 1.45 -26.28 0.31
C GLU A 574 2.18 -25.67 1.54
N CYS A 575 2.21 -26.40 2.65
CA CYS A 575 2.89 -25.97 3.88
C CYS A 575 4.41 -25.89 3.64
N PRO A 576 5.07 -24.74 3.95
CA PRO A 576 6.50 -24.58 3.69
C PRO A 576 7.39 -25.50 4.53
N ALA A 577 6.85 -26.10 5.60
CA ALA A 577 7.55 -27.08 6.42
C ALA A 577 7.53 -28.50 5.82
N LEU A 578 6.70 -28.79 4.81
CA LEU A 578 6.67 -30.10 4.15
C LEU A 578 7.58 -30.06 2.92
N GLN A 579 8.67 -30.83 2.94
CA GLN A 579 9.67 -30.83 1.87
C GLN A 579 9.57 -32.12 1.04
N SER A 580 9.55 -31.95 -0.28
CA SER A 580 9.64 -33.08 -1.22
C SER A 580 11.09 -33.53 -1.31
N GLN A 581 11.32 -34.84 -1.28
CA GLN A 581 12.63 -35.48 -1.47
C GLN A 581 12.77 -36.09 -2.88
N GLY A 582 11.92 -35.66 -3.82
CA GLY A 582 11.82 -36.25 -5.15
C GLY A 582 10.58 -37.13 -5.33
N LYS A 583 10.52 -37.86 -6.45
CA LYS A 583 9.42 -38.80 -6.74
C LYS A 583 9.59 -40.05 -5.89
N GLU A 584 8.47 -40.55 -5.33
CA GLU A 584 8.37 -41.80 -4.58
C GLU A 584 9.19 -41.89 -3.28
N GLN A 585 9.92 -40.84 -2.92
CA GLN A 585 10.61 -40.72 -1.65
C GLN A 585 9.67 -40.17 -0.57
N PRO A 586 9.71 -40.71 0.67
CA PRO A 586 8.98 -40.13 1.79
C PRO A 586 9.30 -38.64 1.95
N ILE A 587 8.25 -37.83 2.17
CA ILE A 587 8.45 -36.40 2.45
C ILE A 587 9.14 -36.21 3.79
N THR A 588 9.83 -35.08 3.97
CA THR A 588 10.39 -34.68 5.26
C THR A 588 9.67 -33.46 5.81
N ILE A 589 9.74 -33.29 7.13
CA ILE A 589 9.21 -32.12 7.82
C ILE A 589 10.41 -31.31 8.33
N ASP A 590 10.52 -30.06 7.88
CA ASP A 590 11.54 -29.12 8.35
C ASP A 590 11.22 -28.68 9.79
N PRO A 591 12.05 -29.06 10.79
CA PRO A 591 11.78 -28.73 12.18
C PRO A 591 11.97 -27.23 12.49
N MET A 592 12.72 -26.49 11.67
CA MET A 592 12.93 -25.05 11.85
C MET A 592 11.71 -24.24 11.40
N LEU A 593 10.97 -24.75 10.42
CA LEU A 593 9.75 -24.11 9.90
C LEU A 593 8.47 -24.65 10.56
N CYS A 594 8.47 -25.91 11.02
CA CYS A 594 7.27 -26.53 11.58
C CYS A 594 6.87 -25.92 12.92
N VAL A 595 5.64 -25.42 13.01
CA VAL A 595 5.08 -24.87 14.25
C VAL A 595 4.32 -25.90 15.10
N GLY A 596 4.26 -27.16 14.66
CA GLY A 596 3.57 -28.23 15.39
C GLY A 596 2.05 -28.07 15.45
N CYS A 597 1.40 -27.50 14.43
CA CYS A 597 -0.05 -27.29 14.43
C CYS A 597 -0.89 -28.57 14.22
N GLY A 598 -0.30 -29.66 13.74
CA GLY A 598 -1.01 -30.93 13.47
C GLY A 598 -1.94 -30.94 12.25
N LEU A 599 -2.22 -29.81 11.61
CA LEU A 599 -3.25 -29.69 10.56
C LEU A 599 -3.01 -30.58 9.32
N CYS A 600 -1.74 -30.86 9.00
CA CYS A 600 -1.39 -31.67 7.83
C CYS A 600 -1.83 -33.15 7.94
N VAL A 601 -2.18 -33.64 9.13
CA VAL A 601 -2.70 -35.01 9.32
C VAL A 601 -4.04 -35.22 8.60
N HIS A 602 -4.84 -34.16 8.44
CA HIS A 602 -6.12 -34.22 7.74
C HIS A 602 -5.99 -34.25 6.21
N VAL A 603 -4.77 -34.07 5.68
CA VAL A 603 -4.52 -33.87 4.24
C VAL A 603 -4.09 -35.16 3.56
N CYS A 604 -3.33 -36.02 4.25
CA CYS A 604 -2.71 -37.18 3.62
C CYS A 604 -3.75 -38.28 3.28
N PRO A 605 -3.94 -38.64 1.99
CA PRO A 605 -4.91 -39.67 1.61
C PRO A 605 -4.52 -41.06 2.13
N HIS A 606 -3.22 -41.32 2.34
CA HIS A 606 -2.70 -42.59 2.86
C HIS A 606 -2.60 -42.62 4.39
N LYS A 607 -3.02 -41.56 5.09
CA LYS A 607 -2.88 -41.41 6.55
C LYS A 607 -1.43 -41.65 7.02
N ALA A 608 -0.48 -41.12 6.26
CA ALA A 608 0.95 -41.27 6.52
C ALA A 608 1.53 -40.18 7.44
N LEU A 609 0.73 -39.16 7.76
CA LEU A 609 1.06 -38.11 8.72
C LEU A 609 0.23 -38.33 9.97
N GLU A 610 0.88 -38.49 11.11
CA GLU A 610 0.22 -38.76 12.39
C GLU A 610 0.81 -37.92 13.52
N ILE A 611 0.00 -37.68 14.55
CA ILE A 611 0.45 -37.01 15.77
C ILE A 611 1.19 -38.04 16.62
N GLY A 612 2.47 -37.80 16.88
CA GLY A 612 3.25 -38.59 17.83
C GLY A 612 2.72 -38.42 19.25
N LYS A 613 2.86 -39.45 20.10
CA LYS A 613 2.54 -39.36 21.53
C LYS A 613 3.43 -38.28 22.18
N ASP A 614 2.84 -37.45 23.03
CA ASP A 614 3.45 -36.24 23.63
C ASP A 614 4.87 -36.49 24.16
N ILE A 615 5.79 -35.57 23.83
CA ILE A 615 6.91 -35.26 24.72
C ILE A 615 6.31 -34.23 25.68
N SER A 616 5.77 -34.70 26.80
CA SER A 616 5.46 -33.86 27.95
C SER A 616 6.70 -33.04 28.32
N HIS A 617 6.48 -31.73 28.51
CA HIS A 617 7.40 -30.65 28.89
C HIS A 617 8.81 -31.02 29.37
#